data_AF-A0A6L3EJS6-F1
#
_entry.id   AF-A0A6L3EJS6-F1
#
_cell.length_a   1.000
_cell.length_b   1.000
_cell.length_c   1.000
_cell.angle_alpha   90.00
_cell.angle_beta   90.00
_cell.angle_gamma   90.00
#
_symmetry.space_group_name_H-M   'P 1'
#
loop_
_entity.id
_entity.type
_entity.pdbx_description
1 polymer ?
#
loop_
_entity_poly.entity_id
_entity_poly.type
_entity_poly.pdbx_seq_one_letter_code
_entity_poly.pdbx_strand_id
1 'polypeptide(L)'
;MKDDRNPSIGRFRFMNRQRVNLDGFATPAPELGLVAFQGVGDPAPSIAIAEGRVVEMDGRTEDEFDAIDEFIARHGIDTEVAERAMAIDSLEFARRLVNPDIPRGELVTEAAGMTPAKLADVLGRLNAAELVMTMTKLRARRTPSNQAHVTNRSDDPLLLAADAATAAAFGFREIETTVPVLADAPSNAVAVTVGAAV
;
A
#
# COMPACT_ATOMS: atom_id res chain seq x y z
N MET A 1 27.91 -19.62 27.37
CA MET A 1 27.72 -20.99 27.87
C MET A 1 26.39 -21.48 27.31
N LYS A 2 26.40 -22.37 26.30
CA LYS A 2 25.15 -22.92 25.74
C LYS A 2 24.58 -23.90 26.76
N ASP A 3 23.34 -23.69 27.17
CA ASP A 3 22.64 -24.57 28.09
C ASP A 3 22.23 -25.84 27.35
N ASP A 4 23.07 -26.87 27.42
CA ASP A 4 22.88 -28.20 26.78
C ASP A 4 21.91 -29.12 27.56
N ARG A 5 21.12 -28.60 28.51
CA ARG A 5 20.34 -29.45 29.45
C ARG A 5 18.98 -29.94 28.96
N ASN A 6 18.65 -29.82 27.67
CA ASN A 6 17.49 -30.51 27.10
C ASN A 6 17.70 -30.78 25.61
N PRO A 7 17.98 -32.02 25.16
CA PRO A 7 18.09 -32.30 23.73
C PRO A 7 16.73 -32.03 23.11
N SER A 8 16.60 -30.92 22.38
CA SER A 8 15.32 -30.52 21.78
C SER A 8 14.76 -31.73 21.01
N ILE A 9 13.60 -32.23 21.44
CA ILE A 9 12.85 -33.29 20.77
C ILE A 9 12.90 -33.09 19.26
N GLY A 10 13.07 -34.17 18.48
CA GLY A 10 13.41 -34.09 17.05
C GLY A 10 12.55 -33.13 16.22
N ARG A 11 11.28 -32.96 16.59
CA ARG A 11 10.37 -31.96 16.03
C ARG A 11 10.88 -30.52 16.16
N PHE A 12 11.33 -30.10 17.33
CA PHE A 12 11.83 -28.72 17.55
C PHE A 12 13.16 -28.48 16.83
N ARG A 13 14.04 -29.48 16.77
CA ARG A 13 15.26 -29.38 15.96
C ARG A 13 14.94 -29.17 14.47
N PHE A 14 13.93 -29.89 13.96
CA PHE A 14 13.45 -29.73 12.59
C PHE A 14 12.82 -28.35 12.38
N MET A 15 11.93 -27.91 13.28
CA MET A 15 11.26 -26.62 13.21
C MET A 15 12.25 -25.44 13.29
N ASN A 16 13.26 -25.51 14.16
CA ASN A 16 14.27 -24.44 14.30
C ASN A 16 15.13 -24.25 13.04
N ARG A 17 15.24 -25.26 12.17
CA ARG A 17 16.00 -25.19 10.91
C ARG A 17 15.19 -24.67 9.73
N GLN A 18 13.89 -24.39 9.91
CA GLN A 18 13.07 -23.86 8.82
C GLN A 18 13.51 -22.44 8.47
N ARG A 19 13.49 -22.11 7.17
CA ARG A 19 13.96 -20.81 6.65
C ARG A 19 13.19 -19.62 7.21
N VAL A 20 11.92 -19.82 7.59
CA VAL A 20 11.09 -18.77 8.23
C VAL A 20 11.72 -18.21 9.50
N ASN A 21 12.54 -18.98 10.22
CA ASN A 21 13.22 -18.46 11.43
C ASN A 21 14.40 -17.53 11.11
N LEU A 22 14.71 -17.31 9.84
CA LEU A 22 15.65 -16.28 9.40
C LEU A 22 14.96 -14.93 9.17
N ASP A 23 13.62 -14.91 9.19
CA ASP A 23 12.84 -13.69 9.04
C ASP A 23 12.92 -12.86 10.33
N GLY A 24 12.95 -11.54 10.20
CA GLY A 24 12.99 -10.62 11.33
C GLY A 24 11.62 -10.42 11.96
N PHE A 25 11.28 -11.21 12.98
CA PHE A 25 10.08 -10.98 13.79
C PHE A 25 10.38 -10.07 14.98
N ALA A 26 9.54 -9.05 15.17
CA ALA A 26 9.59 -8.14 16.31
C ALA A 26 8.26 -8.16 17.06
N THR A 27 8.30 -7.93 18.36
CA THR A 27 7.11 -7.60 19.14
C THR A 27 6.64 -6.18 18.78
N PRO A 28 5.33 -5.91 18.73
CA PRO A 28 4.81 -4.56 18.52
C PRO A 28 5.41 -3.52 19.47
N ALA A 29 5.75 -2.34 18.96
CA ALA A 29 6.18 -1.17 19.75
C ALA A 29 5.44 0.10 19.26
N PRO A 30 4.17 0.28 19.68
CA PRO A 30 3.29 1.35 19.19
C PRO A 30 3.84 2.76 19.39
N GLU A 31 4.58 2.99 20.48
CA GLU A 31 5.23 4.26 20.81
C GLU A 31 6.31 4.68 19.80
N LEU A 32 6.82 3.73 19.01
CA LEU A 32 7.78 3.97 17.92
C LEU A 32 7.11 3.90 16.53
N GLY A 33 5.78 3.76 16.47
CA GLY A 33 5.06 3.50 15.23
C GLY A 33 5.30 2.10 14.64
N LEU A 34 5.89 1.17 15.41
CA LEU A 34 6.16 -0.21 14.97
C LEU A 34 4.94 -1.11 15.19
N VAL A 35 3.84 -0.73 14.55
CA VAL A 35 2.57 -1.46 14.48
C VAL A 35 2.00 -1.36 13.08
N ALA A 36 1.26 -2.39 12.64
CA ALA A 36 0.70 -2.42 11.29
C ALA A 36 -0.58 -1.58 11.15
N PHE A 37 -1.42 -1.55 12.20
CA PHE A 37 -2.70 -0.85 12.25
C PHE A 37 -3.03 -0.47 13.70
N GLN A 38 -3.92 0.52 13.88
CA GLN A 38 -4.44 0.95 15.18
C GLN A 38 -3.31 1.43 16.11
N GLY A 39 -2.48 2.34 15.59
CA GLY A 39 -1.46 3.02 16.36
C GLY A 39 -2.04 3.85 17.51
N VAL A 40 -1.25 4.04 18.56
CA VAL A 40 -1.66 4.83 19.74
C VAL A 40 -1.93 6.30 19.37
N GLY A 41 -1.27 6.80 18.32
CA GLY A 41 -1.42 8.17 17.82
C GLY A 41 -2.32 8.29 16.57
N ASP A 42 -2.98 7.22 16.14
CA ASP A 42 -3.90 7.30 15.00
C ASP A 42 -5.09 8.19 15.38
N PRO A 43 -5.38 9.25 14.61
CA PRO A 43 -6.48 10.15 14.93
C PRO A 43 -7.85 9.50 14.72
N ALA A 44 -8.85 10.02 15.43
CA ALA A 44 -10.24 9.69 15.14
C ALA A 44 -10.66 10.39 13.82
N PRO A 45 -11.45 9.74 12.95
CA PRO A 45 -11.92 10.37 11.72
C PRO A 45 -12.82 11.57 11.98
N SER A 46 -12.48 12.72 11.42
CA SER A 46 -13.30 13.94 11.48
C SER A 46 -13.00 14.85 10.29
N ILE A 47 -13.96 15.70 9.95
CA ILE A 47 -13.79 16.74 8.94
C ILE A 47 -14.68 17.94 9.30
N ALA A 48 -14.19 19.15 9.02
CA ALA A 48 -15.01 20.35 8.98
C ALA A 48 -14.73 21.13 7.69
N ILE A 49 -15.79 21.66 7.08
CA ILE A 49 -15.72 22.41 5.82
C ILE A 49 -16.30 23.81 6.02
N ALA A 50 -15.56 24.83 5.58
CA ALA A 50 -16.03 26.21 5.53
C ALA A 50 -15.75 26.78 4.14
N GLU A 51 -16.78 27.34 3.50
CA GLU A 51 -16.67 27.98 2.18
C GLU A 51 -16.06 27.05 1.11
N GLY A 52 -16.38 25.75 1.16
CA GLY A 52 -15.86 24.74 0.23
C GLY A 52 -14.40 24.34 0.48
N ARG A 53 -13.79 24.76 1.59
CA ARG A 53 -12.43 24.39 2.02
C ARG A 53 -12.47 23.55 3.29
N VAL A 54 -11.58 22.57 3.38
CA VAL A 54 -11.38 21.79 4.61
C VAL A 54 -10.65 22.66 5.62
N VAL A 55 -11.26 22.88 6.80
CA VAL A 55 -10.71 23.70 7.90
C VAL A 55 -10.35 22.88 9.14
N GLU A 56 -10.73 21.60 9.14
CA GLU A 56 -10.31 20.59 10.11
C GLU A 56 -10.32 19.23 9.43
N MET A 57 -9.31 18.41 9.70
CA MET A 57 -9.19 17.04 9.19
C MET A 57 -8.54 16.14 10.24
N ASP A 58 -9.20 15.02 10.56
CA ASP A 58 -8.71 13.98 11.46
C ASP A 58 -8.16 14.54 12.80
N GLY A 59 -8.90 15.47 13.38
CA GLY A 59 -8.65 16.05 14.70
C GLY A 59 -7.65 17.21 14.69
N ARG A 60 -7.17 17.64 13.52
CA ARG A 60 -6.24 18.77 13.34
C ARG A 60 -6.94 19.94 12.70
N THR A 61 -6.78 21.13 13.27
CA THR A 61 -7.29 22.37 12.66
C THR A 61 -6.35 22.86 11.56
N GLU A 62 -6.85 23.74 10.68
CA GLU A 62 -6.08 24.27 9.55
C GLU A 62 -4.73 24.91 9.94
N ASP A 63 -4.63 25.51 11.13
CA ASP A 63 -3.39 26.09 11.67
C ASP A 63 -2.39 25.04 12.21
N GLU A 64 -2.83 23.80 12.40
CA GLU A 64 -2.02 22.66 12.83
C GLU A 64 -1.58 21.76 11.67
N PHE A 65 -2.05 22.03 10.45
CA PHE A 65 -1.71 21.26 9.26
C PHE A 65 -0.22 21.34 8.95
N ASP A 66 0.38 20.18 8.70
CA ASP A 66 1.68 20.09 8.05
C ASP A 66 1.52 20.11 6.51
N ALA A 67 2.63 19.93 5.79
CA ALA A 67 2.63 19.95 4.33
C ALA A 67 1.80 18.80 3.70
N ILE A 68 1.67 17.67 4.40
CA ILE A 68 0.85 16.53 3.96
C ILE A 68 -0.62 16.84 4.20
N ASP A 69 -0.95 17.32 5.40
CA ASP A 69 -2.32 17.69 5.76
C ASP A 69 -2.86 18.78 4.81
N GLU A 70 -2.08 19.84 4.59
CA GLU A 70 -2.44 20.94 3.68
C GLU A 70 -2.66 20.44 2.24
N PHE A 71 -1.83 19.53 1.76
CA PHE A 71 -1.98 18.97 0.41
C PHE A 71 -3.25 18.13 0.29
N ILE A 72 -3.54 17.26 1.26
CA ILE A 72 -4.74 16.43 1.26
C ILE A 72 -5.99 17.28 1.41
N ALA A 73 -6.00 18.23 2.35
CA ALA A 73 -7.12 19.14 2.60
C ALA A 73 -7.48 19.97 1.36
N ARG A 74 -6.49 20.38 0.56
CA ARG A 74 -6.69 21.21 -0.64
C ARG A 74 -6.96 20.43 -1.92
N HIS A 75 -6.44 19.20 -2.05
CA HIS A 75 -6.40 18.50 -3.33
C HIS A 75 -6.83 17.03 -3.26
N GLY A 76 -6.88 16.43 -2.08
CA GLY A 76 -7.15 15.01 -1.89
C GLY A 76 -8.59 14.66 -1.58
N ILE A 77 -9.40 15.64 -1.13
CA ILE A 77 -10.78 15.42 -0.67
C ILE A 77 -11.76 16.20 -1.54
N ASP A 78 -12.77 15.49 -2.06
CA ASP A 78 -13.92 16.10 -2.71
C ASP A 78 -14.87 16.69 -1.65
N THR A 79 -14.83 18.02 -1.52
CA THR A 79 -15.60 18.76 -0.50
C THR A 79 -17.10 18.76 -0.76
N GLU A 80 -17.56 18.46 -1.98
CA GLU A 80 -19.00 18.37 -2.28
C GLU A 80 -19.64 17.12 -1.66
N VAL A 81 -18.84 16.08 -1.39
CA VAL A 81 -19.31 14.79 -0.89
C VAL A 81 -18.77 14.42 0.48
N ALA A 82 -17.82 15.19 1.01
CA ALA A 82 -17.11 14.89 2.23
C ALA A 82 -18.00 14.74 3.47
N GLU A 83 -18.86 15.71 3.78
CA GLU A 83 -19.72 15.64 4.99
C GLU A 83 -20.64 14.41 4.97
N ARG A 84 -21.27 14.14 3.81
CA ARG A 84 -22.15 12.96 3.67
C ARG A 84 -21.36 11.66 3.74
N ALA A 85 -20.15 11.60 3.18
CA ALA A 85 -19.32 10.40 3.17
C ALA A 85 -18.77 10.10 4.57
N MET A 86 -18.31 11.12 5.29
CA MET A 86 -17.79 11.01 6.65
C MET A 86 -18.88 10.61 7.66
N ALA A 87 -20.14 10.98 7.40
CA ALA A 87 -21.29 10.57 8.22
C ALA A 87 -21.65 9.08 8.10
N ILE A 88 -21.18 8.36 7.07
CA ILE A 88 -21.42 6.92 6.93
C ILE A 88 -20.62 6.19 8.01
N ASP A 89 -21.26 5.32 8.79
CA ASP A 89 -20.54 4.47 9.74
C ASP A 89 -19.46 3.62 9.04
N SER A 90 -18.28 3.50 9.64
CA SER A 90 -17.13 2.85 8.98
C SER A 90 -17.39 1.36 8.74
N LEU A 91 -18.09 0.67 9.65
CA LEU A 91 -18.46 -0.73 9.47
C LEU A 91 -19.54 -0.88 8.40
N GLU A 92 -20.48 0.06 8.32
CA GLU A 92 -21.47 0.11 7.23
C GLU A 92 -20.78 0.26 5.87
N PHE A 93 -19.87 1.23 5.71
CA PHE A 93 -19.13 1.38 4.45
C PHE A 93 -18.26 0.15 4.14
N ALA A 94 -17.61 -0.44 5.14
CA ALA A 94 -16.85 -1.69 4.99
C ALA A 94 -17.72 -2.85 4.46
N ARG A 95 -18.97 -2.99 4.93
CA ARG A 95 -19.93 -3.97 4.38
C ARG A 95 -20.28 -3.67 2.94
N ARG A 96 -20.43 -2.39 2.58
CA ARG A 96 -20.68 -1.98 1.18
C ARG A 96 -19.51 -2.35 0.26
N LEU A 97 -18.26 -2.31 0.75
CA LEU A 97 -17.08 -2.71 0.00
C LEU A 97 -17.10 -4.18 -0.44
N VAL A 98 -17.77 -5.07 0.31
CA VAL A 98 -17.92 -6.48 -0.05
C VAL A 98 -19.30 -6.84 -0.59
N ASN A 99 -20.22 -5.88 -0.67
CA ASN A 99 -21.53 -6.13 -1.29
C ASN A 99 -21.42 -6.13 -2.83
N PRO A 100 -21.78 -7.22 -3.53
CA PRO A 100 -21.75 -7.27 -5.00
C PRO A 100 -22.83 -6.41 -5.67
N ASP A 101 -23.92 -6.08 -4.98
CA ASP A 101 -25.03 -5.30 -5.53
C ASP A 101 -24.70 -3.79 -5.61
N ILE A 102 -23.67 -3.35 -4.89
CA ILE A 102 -23.24 -1.95 -4.87
C ILE A 102 -22.13 -1.73 -5.90
N PRO A 103 -22.36 -0.89 -6.93
CA PRO A 103 -21.42 -0.68 -8.00
C PRO A 103 -20.17 0.07 -7.52
N ARG A 104 -19.03 -0.20 -8.18
CA ARG A 104 -17.74 0.46 -7.90
C ARG A 104 -17.84 1.98 -7.92
N GLY A 105 -18.60 2.55 -8.86
CA GLY A 105 -18.70 4.00 -9.04
C GLY A 105 -19.18 4.72 -7.79
N GLU A 106 -20.24 4.21 -7.16
CA GLU A 106 -20.80 4.78 -5.92
C GLU A 106 -19.77 4.78 -4.79
N LEU A 107 -19.08 3.66 -4.60
CA LEU A 107 -18.04 3.53 -3.57
C LEU A 107 -16.87 4.48 -3.79
N VAL A 108 -16.44 4.67 -5.04
CA VAL A 108 -15.35 5.59 -5.37
C VAL A 108 -15.76 7.03 -5.14
N THR A 109 -16.99 7.42 -5.52
CA THR A 109 -17.51 8.77 -5.26
C THR A 109 -17.62 9.06 -3.77
N GLU A 110 -18.10 8.10 -2.96
CA GLU A 110 -18.15 8.26 -1.50
C GLU A 110 -16.74 8.32 -0.90
N ALA A 111 -15.83 7.43 -1.30
CA ALA A 111 -14.45 7.41 -0.80
C ALA A 111 -13.65 8.68 -1.13
N ALA A 112 -13.98 9.38 -2.22
CA ALA A 112 -13.34 10.64 -2.60
C ALA A 112 -13.56 11.77 -1.57
N GLY A 113 -14.62 11.68 -0.74
CA GLY A 113 -14.88 12.64 0.34
C GLY A 113 -14.35 12.20 1.72
N MET A 114 -13.72 11.02 1.82
CA MET A 114 -13.28 10.49 3.11
C MET A 114 -11.86 10.93 3.44
N THR A 115 -11.60 11.18 4.71
CA THR A 115 -10.28 11.51 5.21
C THR A 115 -9.37 10.27 5.28
N PRO A 116 -8.04 10.45 5.41
CA PRO A 116 -7.10 9.34 5.61
C PRO A 116 -7.49 8.43 6.78
N ALA A 117 -7.81 9.00 7.95
CA ALA A 117 -8.19 8.19 9.11
C ALA A 117 -9.50 7.44 8.87
N LYS A 118 -10.47 8.04 8.14
CA LYS A 118 -11.73 7.37 7.79
C LYS A 118 -11.50 6.14 6.91
N LEU A 119 -10.68 6.29 5.87
CA LEU A 119 -10.35 5.19 4.96
C LEU A 119 -9.58 4.08 5.67
N ALA A 120 -8.64 4.43 6.55
CA ALA A 120 -7.90 3.47 7.36
C ALA A 120 -8.83 2.71 8.33
N ASP A 121 -9.74 3.42 9.01
CA ASP A 121 -10.70 2.82 9.93
C ASP A 121 -11.66 1.84 9.22
N VAL A 122 -12.18 2.21 8.05
CA VAL A 122 -13.00 1.34 7.19
C VAL A 122 -12.27 0.06 6.83
N LEU A 123 -11.05 0.17 6.29
CA LEU A 123 -10.27 -0.99 5.85
C LEU A 123 -9.84 -1.86 7.03
N GLY A 124 -9.60 -1.25 8.19
CA GLY A 124 -9.33 -1.94 9.45
C GLY A 124 -10.50 -2.78 9.98
N ARG A 125 -11.71 -2.64 9.42
CA ARG A 125 -12.86 -3.51 9.74
C ARG A 125 -12.90 -4.81 8.93
N LEU A 126 -12.07 -4.94 7.90
CA LEU A 126 -12.10 -6.07 6.97
C LEU A 126 -11.03 -7.10 7.32
N ASN A 127 -11.39 -8.38 7.21
CA ASN A 127 -10.42 -9.47 7.23
C ASN A 127 -9.75 -9.67 5.86
N ALA A 128 -8.73 -10.55 5.80
CA ALA A 128 -7.97 -10.79 4.58
C ALA A 128 -8.83 -11.22 3.37
N ALA A 129 -9.85 -12.06 3.56
CA ALA A 129 -10.71 -12.50 2.46
C ALA A 129 -11.60 -11.37 1.94
N GLU A 130 -12.12 -10.53 2.84
CA GLU A 130 -12.92 -9.36 2.51
C GLU A 130 -12.11 -8.28 1.78
N LEU A 131 -10.84 -8.09 2.17
CA LEU A 131 -9.90 -7.20 1.47
C LEU A 131 -9.63 -7.68 0.04
N VAL A 132 -9.50 -8.99 -0.19
CA VAL A 132 -9.33 -9.56 -1.56
C VAL A 132 -10.57 -9.30 -2.42
N MET A 133 -11.77 -9.46 -1.85
CA MET A 133 -13.02 -9.16 -2.56
C MET A 133 -13.13 -7.67 -2.90
N THR A 134 -12.83 -6.81 -1.92
CA THR A 134 -12.79 -5.35 -2.07
C THR A 134 -11.81 -4.93 -3.17
N MET A 135 -10.58 -5.42 -3.13
CA MET A 135 -9.55 -5.14 -4.15
C MET A 135 -10.01 -5.58 -5.54
N THR A 136 -10.66 -6.75 -5.64
CA THR A 136 -11.17 -7.26 -6.91
C THR A 136 -12.25 -6.36 -7.50
N LYS A 137 -13.16 -5.82 -6.67
CA LYS A 137 -14.23 -4.91 -7.09
C LYS A 137 -13.71 -3.51 -7.42
N LEU A 138 -12.81 -2.96 -6.59
CA LEU A 138 -12.35 -1.57 -6.71
C LEU A 138 -11.25 -1.36 -7.75
N ARG A 139 -10.57 -2.43 -8.20
CA ARG A 139 -9.54 -2.36 -9.24
C ARG A 139 -10.05 -1.58 -10.46
N ALA A 140 -9.34 -0.50 -10.79
CA ALA A 140 -9.75 0.40 -11.87
C ALA A 140 -9.71 -0.27 -13.26
N ARG A 141 -8.67 -1.07 -13.51
CA ARG A 141 -8.56 -1.87 -14.74
C ARG A 141 -9.26 -3.22 -14.56
N ARG A 142 -10.13 -3.56 -15.51
CA ARG A 142 -10.81 -4.86 -15.53
C ARG A 142 -9.80 -6.02 -15.50
N THR A 143 -8.86 -6.00 -16.44
CA THR A 143 -7.82 -7.01 -16.57
C THR A 143 -6.64 -6.64 -15.65
N PRO A 144 -6.28 -7.48 -14.68
CA PRO A 144 -5.07 -7.26 -13.89
C PRO A 144 -3.83 -7.35 -14.79
N SER A 145 -2.77 -6.69 -14.36
CA SER A 145 -1.47 -6.67 -15.04
C SER A 145 -0.37 -6.96 -14.03
N ASN A 146 0.86 -7.09 -14.51
CA ASN A 146 2.02 -7.31 -13.65
C ASN A 146 3.20 -6.42 -14.08
N GLN A 147 4.10 -6.17 -13.14
CA GLN A 147 5.34 -5.42 -13.30
C GLN A 147 6.53 -6.32 -12.98
N ALA A 148 7.63 -6.17 -13.73
CA ALA A 148 8.90 -6.85 -13.44
C ALA A 148 9.98 -5.85 -13.05
N HIS A 149 10.92 -6.29 -12.20
CA HIS A 149 12.21 -5.63 -12.04
C HIS A 149 13.24 -6.28 -12.95
N VAL A 150 13.95 -5.47 -13.72
CA VAL A 150 15.08 -5.87 -14.55
C VAL A 150 16.29 -5.07 -14.12
N THR A 151 17.14 -5.72 -13.32
CA THR A 151 18.35 -5.14 -12.75
C THR A 151 19.45 -6.20 -12.71
N ASN A 152 20.71 -5.77 -12.66
CA ASN A 152 21.82 -6.64 -12.33
C ASN A 152 22.84 -5.90 -11.47
N ARG A 153 23.69 -6.65 -10.78
CA ARG A 153 24.66 -6.08 -9.83
C ARG A 153 25.70 -5.15 -10.47
N SER A 154 25.93 -5.28 -11.77
CA SER A 154 27.01 -4.60 -12.47
C SER A 154 26.53 -3.47 -13.37
N ASP A 155 25.23 -3.19 -13.39
CA ASP A 155 24.61 -2.26 -14.37
C ASP A 155 24.96 -2.59 -15.83
N ASP A 156 25.14 -3.89 -16.14
CA ASP A 156 25.46 -4.34 -17.49
C ASP A 156 24.27 -4.09 -18.44
N PRO A 157 24.38 -3.15 -19.39
CA PRO A 157 23.25 -2.76 -20.24
C PRO A 157 22.85 -3.86 -21.24
N LEU A 158 23.75 -4.76 -21.61
CA LEU A 158 23.41 -5.85 -22.53
C LEU A 158 22.53 -6.88 -21.83
N LEU A 159 22.87 -7.21 -20.57
CA LEU A 159 22.05 -8.11 -19.77
C LEU A 159 20.68 -7.50 -19.46
N LEU A 160 20.63 -6.20 -19.12
CA LEU A 160 19.35 -5.51 -18.90
C LEU A 160 18.45 -5.54 -20.12
N ALA A 161 18.99 -5.28 -21.31
CA ALA A 161 18.21 -5.33 -22.53
C ALA A 161 17.67 -6.75 -22.81
N ALA A 162 18.49 -7.79 -22.61
CA ALA A 162 18.08 -9.17 -22.81
C ALA A 162 17.00 -9.62 -21.80
N ASP A 163 17.16 -9.26 -20.53
CA ASP A 163 16.19 -9.59 -19.47
C ASP A 163 14.88 -8.81 -19.64
N ALA A 164 14.94 -7.56 -20.10
CA ALA A 164 13.75 -6.77 -20.42
C ALA A 164 12.95 -7.35 -21.59
N ALA A 165 13.63 -7.77 -22.67
CA ALA A 165 12.97 -8.48 -23.79
C ALA A 165 12.31 -9.78 -23.31
N THR A 166 13.00 -10.52 -22.45
CA THR A 166 12.46 -11.75 -21.85
C THR A 166 11.23 -11.46 -20.99
N ALA A 167 11.29 -10.44 -20.13
CA ALA A 167 10.15 -10.03 -19.30
C ALA A 167 8.94 -9.59 -20.15
N ALA A 168 9.17 -8.80 -21.19
CA ALA A 168 8.11 -8.40 -22.13
C ALA A 168 7.48 -9.64 -22.80
N ALA A 169 8.29 -10.60 -23.25
CA ALA A 169 7.81 -11.86 -23.83
C ALA A 169 6.99 -12.72 -22.85
N PHE A 170 7.30 -12.69 -21.55
CA PHE A 170 6.51 -13.34 -20.50
C PHE A 170 5.22 -12.59 -20.12
N GLY A 171 4.97 -11.42 -20.72
CA GLY A 171 3.71 -10.69 -20.59
C GLY A 171 3.70 -9.62 -19.48
N PHE A 172 4.85 -9.25 -18.92
CA PHE A 172 4.95 -8.07 -18.06
C PHE A 172 4.64 -6.80 -18.87
N ARG A 173 3.79 -5.93 -18.33
CA ARG A 173 3.35 -4.70 -19.04
C ARG A 173 4.08 -3.46 -18.58
N GLU A 174 4.79 -3.56 -17.47
CA GLU A 174 5.61 -2.52 -16.90
C GLU A 174 6.93 -3.18 -16.49
N ILE A 175 8.05 -2.55 -16.82
CA ILE A 175 9.39 -3.02 -16.47
C ILE A 175 10.13 -1.86 -15.82
N GLU A 176 10.66 -2.12 -14.64
CA GLU A 176 11.41 -1.16 -13.85
C GLU A 176 12.87 -1.57 -13.73
N THR A 177 13.77 -0.59 -13.71
CA THR A 177 15.19 -0.79 -13.41
C THR A 177 15.66 0.22 -12.36
N THR A 178 16.78 -0.09 -11.74
CA THR A 178 17.50 0.80 -10.81
C THR A 178 18.98 0.47 -10.87
N VAL A 179 19.80 1.22 -10.13
CA VAL A 179 21.26 1.18 -10.24
C VAL A 179 21.94 1.03 -8.88
N PRO A 180 22.94 0.15 -8.74
CA PRO A 180 23.99 0.30 -7.73
C PRO A 180 24.87 1.54 -7.94
N VAL A 181 25.07 2.02 -9.18
CA VAL A 181 25.89 3.19 -9.47
C VAL A 181 25.07 4.27 -10.19
N LEU A 182 24.88 5.42 -9.54
CA LEU A 182 24.02 6.51 -10.06
C LEU A 182 24.37 6.95 -11.49
N ALA A 183 25.66 6.94 -11.85
CA ALA A 183 26.12 7.36 -13.18
C ALA A 183 25.62 6.46 -14.31
N ASP A 184 25.25 5.21 -14.01
CA ASP A 184 24.78 4.23 -14.99
C ASP A 184 23.26 4.28 -15.20
N ALA A 185 22.55 5.16 -14.46
CA ALA A 185 21.09 5.29 -14.58
C ALA A 185 20.63 5.56 -16.03
N PRO A 186 21.28 6.45 -16.82
CA PRO A 186 20.89 6.66 -18.20
C PRO A 186 21.08 5.42 -19.08
N SER A 187 22.18 4.68 -18.92
CA SER A 187 22.41 3.45 -19.70
C SER A 187 21.42 2.36 -19.35
N ASN A 188 21.10 2.18 -18.07
CA ASN A 188 20.11 1.19 -17.63
C ASN A 188 18.72 1.51 -18.17
N ALA A 189 18.31 2.78 -18.07
CA ALA A 189 17.02 3.24 -18.57
C ALA A 189 16.88 2.99 -20.08
N VAL A 190 17.93 3.31 -20.86
CA VAL A 190 17.95 3.04 -22.31
C VAL A 190 17.92 1.53 -22.58
N ALA A 191 18.74 0.74 -21.88
CA ALA A 191 18.82 -0.70 -22.08
C ALA A 191 17.46 -1.38 -21.86
N VAL A 192 16.77 -1.06 -20.76
CA VAL A 192 15.43 -1.61 -20.48
C VAL A 192 14.39 -1.08 -21.47
N THR A 193 14.47 0.18 -21.87
CA THR A 193 13.54 0.74 -22.89
C THR A 193 13.68 0.01 -24.23
N VAL A 194 14.92 -0.22 -24.68
CA VAL A 194 15.19 -0.96 -25.91
C VAL A 194 14.75 -2.42 -25.77
N GLY A 195 15.18 -3.09 -24.71
CA GLY A 195 14.85 -4.49 -24.46
C GLY A 195 13.34 -4.75 -24.39
N ALA A 196 12.59 -3.89 -23.69
CA ALA A 196 11.14 -4.01 -23.54
C ALA A 196 10.36 -3.84 -24.87
N ALA A 197 10.98 -3.24 -25.89
CA ALA A 197 10.36 -2.96 -27.19
C ALA A 197 10.69 -3.99 -28.28
N VAL A 198 11.59 -4.94 -27.99
CA VAL A 198 11.98 -6.05 -28.88
C VAL A 198 11.08 -7.26 -28.65
#